data_AF-A0A820LQI4-F1
#
_entry.id   AF-A0A820LQI4-F1
#
_cell.length_a   1.000
_cell.length_b   1.000
_cell.length_c   1.000
_cell.angle_alpha   90.00
_cell.angle_beta   90.00
_cell.angle_gamma   90.00
#
_symmetry.space_group_name_H-M   'P 1'
#
loop_
_entity.id
_entity.type
_entity.pdbx_description
1 polymer ?
#
loop_
_entity_poly.entity_id
_entity_poly.type
_entity_poly.pdbx_seq_one_letter_code
_entity_poly.pdbx_strand_id
1 'polypeptide(L)'
;MPNLLSQVVICVMDTACIHHHHDGITDDEADLWFNGVVPPIYLSNGEKPSLNPTRQALEQTLTCLNKATQPTLTYASGLAAETAICLTLLKKDDHVIIVEDAYSGTTNLFKACLSRWSIHSSFVNLSSSPSIINQHLQPTTRLIWLESPSNPSLRLVDIEAISSLVHAYDSSIIVVVDNTFASPLNQSPLLLGADICLASLTKYINGHTDVIGGCLSMNRKDLYDKFLSSQSLFGMNLSPFDCYLVRRGLNTLALRIRQHMKNAYYVAQFLERHPAIERVYYPALPSHPQYEIYKKQGGASGMCSYILSENADLKQFLMALKLCTVAVSLGGCETLLESPKLMTHRSTFYVLESTDHIPDKLIRMSVGIENVQDIIKDLDQALYKSINQVKVNNNEINHDDWELLEEAKRVSRRLHQPRLHVVAAALRTTSGHIYSGIHFESSQAFATVCGEVSAISSMVNDGHRDLATIVALCGFDDDKDRFEIMSPCSRCRELIGDFNPNAQVILGTIDKPYRMIISDLMPLKSCVTINEDN
;
A
#
# COMPACT_ATOMS: atom_id res chain seq x y z
N MET A 1 -45.61 -20.58 15.03
CA MET A 1 -44.70 -21.34 15.91
C MET A 1 -43.74 -20.34 16.56
N PRO A 2 -43.51 -20.42 17.88
CA PRO A 2 -42.84 -19.37 18.65
C PRO A 2 -41.31 -19.42 18.51
N ASN A 3 -40.68 -18.23 18.54
CA ASN A 3 -39.30 -17.93 18.94
C ASN A 3 -38.17 -18.87 18.45
N LEU A 4 -37.58 -18.54 17.31
CA LEU A 4 -36.23 -18.98 16.91
C LEU A 4 -35.25 -17.79 16.74
N LEU A 5 -35.60 -16.60 17.23
CA LEU A 5 -34.79 -15.37 17.17
C LEU A 5 -33.98 -15.10 18.46
N SER A 6 -33.75 -16.10 19.30
CA SER A 6 -33.08 -15.89 20.61
C SER A 6 -31.95 -16.88 20.92
N GLN A 7 -31.17 -17.25 19.92
CA GLN A 7 -29.81 -17.73 20.17
C GLN A 7 -28.84 -16.75 19.53
N VAL A 8 -28.68 -15.59 20.18
CA VAL A 8 -27.43 -14.84 20.05
C VAL A 8 -26.38 -15.75 20.67
N VAL A 9 -25.79 -16.64 19.87
CA VAL A 9 -24.50 -17.21 20.22
C VAL A 9 -23.60 -16.00 20.34
N ILE A 10 -23.20 -15.67 21.56
CA ILE A 10 -22.07 -14.79 21.81
C ILE A 10 -20.86 -15.53 21.21
N CYS A 11 -20.68 -15.38 19.90
CA CYS A 11 -19.54 -15.91 19.22
C CYS A 11 -18.35 -15.09 19.70
N VAL A 12 -17.36 -15.76 20.31
CA VAL A 12 -16.00 -15.23 20.36
C VAL A 12 -15.64 -14.79 18.93
N MET A 13 -15.02 -13.63 18.76
CA MET A 13 -14.84 -12.98 17.43
C MET A 13 -14.24 -13.93 16.38
N ASP A 14 -13.37 -14.85 16.79
CA ASP A 14 -12.82 -15.93 15.97
C ASP A 14 -13.88 -16.84 15.35
N THR A 15 -14.88 -17.25 16.14
CA THR A 15 -15.96 -18.13 15.70
C THR A 15 -16.92 -17.37 14.78
N ALA A 16 -17.14 -16.06 15.02
CA ALA A 16 -17.94 -15.20 14.15
C ALA A 16 -17.33 -15.08 12.74
N CYS A 17 -15.99 -15.03 12.64
CA CYS A 17 -15.28 -15.04 11.35
C CYS A 17 -15.55 -16.28 10.50
N ILE A 18 -15.95 -17.41 11.11
CA ILE A 18 -16.08 -18.72 10.43
C ILE A 18 -17.54 -19.11 10.22
N HIS A 19 -18.41 -18.87 11.20
CA HIS A 19 -19.72 -19.55 11.28
C HIS A 19 -20.95 -18.64 11.13
N HIS A 20 -20.81 -17.31 11.03
CA HIS A 20 -21.96 -16.40 10.92
C HIS A 20 -22.71 -16.49 9.56
N HIS A 21 -22.55 -17.60 8.84
CA HIS A 21 -23.02 -17.84 7.47
C HIS A 21 -24.19 -18.83 7.38
N HIS A 22 -24.51 -19.56 8.46
CA HIS A 22 -25.41 -20.72 8.37
C HIS A 22 -26.88 -20.44 8.71
N ASP A 23 -27.20 -19.34 9.39
CA ASP A 23 -28.56 -19.11 9.86
C ASP A 23 -29.31 -18.12 8.96
N GLY A 24 -30.11 -18.66 8.02
CA GLY A 24 -31.34 -18.01 7.53
C GLY A 24 -31.20 -16.91 6.47
N ILE A 25 -30.36 -17.09 5.44
CA ILE A 25 -30.08 -16.03 4.45
C ILE A 25 -31.01 -16.07 3.22
N THR A 26 -31.85 -17.10 3.05
CA THR A 26 -32.81 -17.16 1.93
C THR A 26 -34.18 -17.68 2.37
N ASP A 27 -35.25 -17.08 1.82
CA ASP A 27 -36.65 -17.56 1.91
C ASP A 27 -36.94 -18.65 0.87
N ASP A 28 -35.94 -19.10 0.10
CA ASP A 28 -36.08 -20.07 -0.97
C ASP A 28 -35.99 -21.50 -0.42
N GLU A 29 -37.07 -22.27 -0.51
CA GLU A 29 -37.15 -23.66 -0.02
C GLU A 29 -36.05 -24.57 -0.59
N ALA A 30 -35.48 -24.25 -1.74
CA ALA A 30 -34.41 -25.02 -2.37
C ALA A 30 -33.05 -24.91 -1.64
N ASP A 31 -32.71 -23.76 -1.07
CA ASP A 31 -31.45 -23.57 -0.33
C ASP A 31 -31.51 -24.21 1.07
N LEU A 32 -32.71 -24.37 1.63
CA LEU A 32 -32.93 -25.17 2.84
C LEU A 32 -32.58 -26.66 2.64
N TRP A 33 -32.49 -27.13 1.40
CA TRP A 33 -32.24 -28.55 1.08
C TRP A 33 -30.78 -28.81 0.69
N PHE A 34 -30.07 -27.80 0.17
CA PHE A 34 -28.65 -27.87 -0.16
C PHE A 34 -27.81 -27.12 0.88
N ASN A 35 -27.45 -27.81 1.97
CA ASN A 35 -26.52 -27.31 3.00
C ASN A 35 -25.07 -27.30 2.48
N GLY A 36 -24.79 -26.44 1.50
CA GLY A 36 -23.42 -26.14 1.10
C GLY A 36 -22.63 -25.62 2.29
N VAL A 37 -21.53 -26.30 2.65
CA VAL A 37 -20.64 -25.88 3.76
C VAL A 37 -20.10 -24.46 3.50
N VAL A 38 -19.94 -24.08 2.24
CA VAL A 38 -19.64 -22.71 1.82
C VAL A 38 -20.90 -22.15 1.11
N PRO A 39 -21.43 -20.98 1.52
CA PRO A 39 -22.61 -20.42 0.88
C PRO A 39 -22.34 -20.11 -0.60
N PRO A 40 -23.31 -20.39 -1.50
CA PRO A 40 -23.13 -20.13 -2.93
C PRO A 40 -22.98 -18.64 -3.24
N ILE A 41 -22.45 -18.35 -4.44
CA ILE A 41 -22.29 -16.98 -4.95
C ILE A 41 -23.53 -16.62 -5.78
N TYR A 42 -24.38 -15.76 -5.24
CA TYR A 42 -25.53 -15.23 -5.97
C TYR A 42 -25.10 -14.02 -6.79
N LEU A 43 -24.88 -14.23 -8.10
CA LEU A 43 -24.53 -13.18 -9.06
C LEU A 43 -25.76 -12.53 -9.73
N SER A 44 -26.96 -13.09 -9.51
CA SER A 44 -28.20 -12.55 -10.06
C SER A 44 -28.50 -11.16 -9.50
N ASN A 45 -28.96 -10.26 -10.36
CA ASN A 45 -29.25 -8.87 -10.00
C ASN A 45 -30.57 -8.68 -9.22
N GLY A 46 -31.39 -9.73 -9.06
CA GLY A 46 -32.68 -9.66 -8.37
C GLY A 46 -33.59 -8.53 -8.88
N GLU A 47 -34.70 -8.25 -8.16
CA GLU A 47 -35.55 -7.09 -8.44
C GLU A 47 -34.98 -5.78 -7.86
N LYS A 48 -34.09 -5.85 -6.86
CA LYS A 48 -33.42 -4.70 -6.23
C LYS A 48 -31.91 -4.92 -6.18
N PRO A 49 -31.09 -4.15 -6.94
CA PRO A 49 -29.63 -4.25 -6.90
C PRO A 49 -29.01 -4.04 -5.50
N SER A 50 -29.74 -3.40 -4.59
CA SER A 50 -29.36 -3.19 -3.19
C SER A 50 -29.61 -4.39 -2.26
N LEU A 51 -30.28 -5.45 -2.73
CA LEU A 51 -30.49 -6.68 -1.97
C LEU A 51 -29.83 -7.85 -2.68
N ASN A 52 -28.75 -8.38 -2.10
CA ASN A 52 -28.04 -9.55 -2.62
C ASN A 52 -27.66 -10.48 -1.45
N PRO A 53 -28.05 -11.77 -1.48
CA PRO A 53 -27.77 -12.70 -0.37
C PRO A 53 -26.28 -12.84 -0.04
N THR A 54 -25.40 -12.85 -1.05
CA THR A 54 -23.94 -12.93 -0.86
C THR A 54 -23.41 -11.73 -0.09
N ARG A 55 -23.92 -10.54 -0.41
CA ARG A 55 -23.57 -9.29 0.27
C ARG A 55 -24.13 -9.24 1.68
N GLN A 56 -25.41 -9.60 1.86
CA GLN A 56 -26.04 -9.64 3.19
C GLN A 56 -25.30 -10.57 4.16
N ALA A 57 -24.83 -11.72 3.69
CA ALA A 57 -24.01 -12.63 4.49
C ALA A 57 -22.70 -11.98 4.97
N LEU A 58 -22.01 -11.24 4.09
CA LEU A 58 -20.81 -10.47 4.46
C LEU A 58 -21.16 -9.37 5.46
N GLU A 59 -22.23 -8.62 5.20
CA GLU A 59 -22.71 -7.51 6.03
C GLU A 59 -23.06 -7.97 7.45
N GLN A 60 -23.75 -9.10 7.60
CA GLN A 60 -24.04 -9.71 8.91
C GLN A 60 -22.75 -10.11 9.65
N THR A 61 -21.79 -10.70 8.94
CA THR A 61 -20.50 -11.09 9.55
C THR A 61 -19.75 -9.85 10.05
N LEU A 62 -19.68 -8.80 9.23
CA LEU A 62 -19.05 -7.53 9.59
C LEU A 62 -19.79 -6.82 10.74
N THR A 63 -21.13 -6.96 10.81
CA THR A 63 -21.95 -6.42 11.89
C THR A 63 -21.50 -7.00 13.23
N CYS A 64 -21.36 -8.33 13.27
CA CYS A 64 -20.87 -9.04 14.45
C CYS A 64 -19.43 -8.61 14.80
N LEU A 65 -18.52 -8.59 13.82
CA LEU A 65 -17.11 -8.24 14.05
C LEU A 65 -16.92 -6.81 14.57
N ASN A 66 -17.69 -5.86 14.06
CA ASN A 66 -17.63 -4.46 14.49
C ASN A 66 -18.48 -4.20 15.76
N LYS A 67 -19.17 -5.23 16.29
CA LYS A 67 -20.10 -5.14 17.43
C LYS A 67 -21.19 -4.08 17.20
N ALA A 68 -21.66 -4.01 15.96
CA ALA A 68 -22.72 -3.12 15.55
C ALA A 68 -24.10 -3.76 15.81
N THR A 69 -25.11 -2.92 16.05
CA THR A 69 -26.50 -3.38 16.21
C THR A 69 -27.32 -3.25 14.93
N GLN A 70 -26.90 -2.43 13.98
CA GLN A 70 -27.50 -2.36 12.64
C GLN A 70 -26.66 -3.15 11.64
N PRO A 71 -27.26 -3.71 10.58
CA PRO A 71 -26.51 -4.33 9.51
C PRO A 71 -25.43 -3.39 8.97
N THR A 72 -24.19 -3.86 8.92
CA THR A 72 -23.10 -3.18 8.23
C THR A 72 -23.45 -3.01 6.76
N LEU A 73 -23.09 -1.88 6.16
CA LEU A 73 -23.27 -1.64 4.73
C LEU A 73 -21.92 -1.74 4.02
N THR A 74 -21.87 -2.44 2.89
CA THR A 74 -20.63 -2.59 2.09
C THR A 74 -20.61 -1.75 0.81
N TYR A 75 -19.43 -1.23 0.49
CA TYR A 75 -19.19 -0.27 -0.59
C TYR A 75 -18.09 -0.75 -1.53
N ALA A 76 -18.12 -0.29 -2.77
CA ALA A 76 -17.17 -0.65 -3.83
C ALA A 76 -15.70 -0.31 -3.50
N SER A 77 -15.45 0.61 -2.56
CA SER A 77 -14.11 0.90 -2.03
C SER A 77 -14.21 1.60 -0.67
N GLY A 78 -13.08 1.71 0.04
CA GLY A 78 -12.98 2.55 1.24
C GLY A 78 -13.38 4.00 0.94
N LEU A 79 -12.82 4.58 -0.12
CA LEU A 79 -13.15 5.94 -0.57
C LEU A 79 -14.63 6.10 -0.98
N ALA A 80 -15.28 5.05 -1.50
CA ALA A 80 -16.71 5.09 -1.78
C ALA A 80 -17.54 5.15 -0.48
N ALA A 81 -17.14 4.42 0.56
CA ALA A 81 -17.74 4.53 1.89
C ALA A 81 -17.51 5.93 2.50
N GLU A 82 -16.31 6.50 2.34
CA GLU A 82 -16.02 7.88 2.78
C GLU A 82 -16.88 8.92 2.04
N THR A 83 -17.01 8.75 0.72
CA THR A 83 -17.83 9.62 -0.12
C THR A 83 -19.30 9.51 0.28
N ALA A 84 -19.78 8.30 0.58
CA ALA A 84 -21.14 8.08 1.07
C ALA A 84 -21.39 8.82 2.40
N ILE A 85 -20.44 8.80 3.34
CA ILE A 85 -20.52 9.60 4.59
C ILE A 85 -20.74 11.06 4.25
N CYS A 86 -19.88 11.61 3.40
CA CYS A 86 -19.92 13.03 3.08
C CYS A 86 -21.22 13.43 2.37
N LEU A 87 -21.63 12.68 1.34
CA LEU A 87 -22.84 12.97 0.57
C LEU A 87 -24.14 12.76 1.35
N THR A 88 -24.14 11.86 2.34
CA THR A 88 -25.34 11.52 3.12
C THR A 88 -25.55 12.49 4.28
N LEU A 89 -24.46 12.97 4.90
CA LEU A 89 -24.51 13.71 6.15
C LEU A 89 -24.30 15.22 6.00
N LEU A 90 -23.52 15.64 5.01
CA LEU A 90 -23.08 17.02 4.88
C LEU A 90 -23.91 17.77 3.86
N LYS A 91 -24.09 19.06 4.12
CA LYS A 91 -24.65 20.03 3.18
C LYS A 91 -23.74 21.26 3.08
N LYS A 92 -24.12 22.16 2.18
CA LYS A 92 -23.47 23.45 2.00
C LYS A 92 -23.31 24.17 3.36
N ASP A 93 -22.13 24.76 3.56
CA ASP A 93 -21.73 25.57 4.71
C ASP A 93 -21.53 24.78 6.03
N ASP A 94 -21.64 23.43 6.00
CA ASP A 94 -21.25 22.59 7.13
C ASP A 94 -19.73 22.57 7.33
N HIS A 95 -19.31 22.30 8.57
CA HIS A 95 -17.92 22.19 8.97
C HIS A 95 -17.59 20.77 9.48
N VAL A 96 -16.39 20.30 9.13
CA VAL A 96 -15.85 18.99 9.52
C VAL A 96 -14.51 19.17 10.23
N ILE A 97 -14.31 18.49 11.35
CA ILE A 97 -13.01 18.40 12.02
C ILE A 97 -12.39 17.04 11.67
N ILE A 98 -11.15 17.03 11.19
CA ILE A 98 -10.44 15.84 10.75
C ILE A 98 -9.13 15.76 11.52
N VAL A 99 -8.71 14.57 11.93
CA VAL A 99 -7.36 14.40 12.49
C VAL A 99 -6.30 14.76 11.45
N GLU A 100 -5.26 15.46 11.89
CA GLU A 100 -4.22 16.03 11.00
C GLU A 100 -3.53 14.96 10.11
N ASP A 101 -3.31 13.76 10.63
CA ASP A 101 -2.62 12.66 9.92
C ASP A 101 -3.60 11.66 9.26
N ALA A 102 -4.77 12.11 8.80
CA ALA A 102 -5.68 11.22 8.09
C ALA A 102 -5.03 10.72 6.78
N TYR A 103 -5.51 9.57 6.29
CA TYR A 103 -5.12 9.04 4.99
C TYR A 103 -5.19 10.11 3.89
N SER A 104 -4.16 10.17 3.03
CA SER A 104 -4.04 11.20 1.99
C SER A 104 -5.26 11.24 1.06
N GLY A 105 -5.90 10.10 0.78
CA GLY A 105 -7.14 10.05 0.01
C GLY A 105 -8.29 10.79 0.70
N THR A 106 -8.44 10.62 2.01
CA THR A 106 -9.43 11.35 2.84
C THR A 106 -9.13 12.84 2.84
N THR A 107 -7.89 13.24 3.07
CA THR A 107 -7.52 14.66 3.05
C THR A 107 -7.80 15.31 1.70
N ASN A 108 -7.51 14.62 0.60
CA ASN A 108 -7.82 15.11 -0.75
C ASN A 108 -9.33 15.19 -1.02
N LEU A 109 -10.13 14.24 -0.52
CA LEU A 109 -11.58 14.29 -0.61
C LEU A 109 -12.10 15.61 0.01
N PHE A 110 -11.64 15.97 1.21
CA PHE A 110 -12.08 17.20 1.88
C PHE A 110 -11.51 18.47 1.22
N LYS A 111 -10.20 18.52 0.96
CA LYS A 111 -9.53 19.73 0.44
C LYS A 111 -9.82 20.01 -1.04
N ALA A 112 -9.82 18.98 -1.88
CA ALA A 112 -9.96 19.15 -3.34
C ALA A 112 -11.41 19.04 -3.81
N CYS A 113 -12.19 18.12 -3.23
CA CYS A 113 -13.54 17.83 -3.70
C CYS A 113 -14.61 18.60 -2.93
N LEU A 114 -14.69 18.42 -1.61
CA LEU A 114 -15.80 18.95 -0.79
C LEU A 114 -15.73 20.47 -0.59
N SER A 115 -14.53 21.06 -0.64
CA SER A 115 -14.36 22.53 -0.63
C SER A 115 -15.12 23.22 -1.77
N ARG A 116 -15.23 22.58 -2.94
CA ARG A 116 -16.02 23.09 -4.09
C ARG A 116 -17.52 23.12 -3.81
N TRP A 117 -17.99 22.38 -2.82
CA TRP A 117 -19.39 22.37 -2.36
C TRP A 117 -19.62 23.26 -1.13
N SER A 118 -18.66 24.12 -0.81
CA SER A 118 -18.69 24.99 0.38
C SER A 118 -18.82 24.18 1.69
N ILE A 119 -18.25 22.98 1.72
CA ILE A 119 -18.05 22.24 2.98
C ILE A 119 -16.67 22.63 3.50
N HIS A 120 -16.62 23.11 4.74
CA HIS A 120 -15.40 23.57 5.37
C HIS A 120 -14.77 22.45 6.19
N SER A 121 -13.43 22.44 6.27
CA SER A 121 -12.70 21.45 7.08
C SER A 121 -11.57 22.10 7.89
N SER A 122 -11.40 21.60 9.12
CA SER A 122 -10.26 21.90 9.99
C SER A 122 -9.49 20.61 10.26
N PHE A 123 -8.17 20.65 10.08
CA PHE A 123 -7.27 19.54 10.37
C PHE A 123 -6.61 19.79 11.72
N VAL A 124 -6.77 18.86 12.66
CA VAL A 124 -6.44 19.08 14.07
C VAL A 124 -5.61 17.94 14.63
N ASN A 125 -4.53 18.28 15.33
CA ASN A 125 -3.74 17.31 16.06
C ASN A 125 -4.37 17.02 17.43
N LEU A 126 -4.98 15.83 17.56
CA LEU A 126 -5.63 15.38 18.80
C LEU A 126 -4.79 14.35 19.57
N SER A 127 -3.54 14.12 19.16
CA SER A 127 -2.69 13.04 19.69
C SER A 127 -2.06 13.33 21.05
N SER A 128 -2.03 14.61 21.46
CA SER A 128 -1.47 15.06 22.75
C SER A 128 -2.55 15.28 23.81
N SER A 129 -3.74 15.74 23.41
CA SER A 129 -4.90 15.87 24.31
C SER A 129 -6.20 15.87 23.52
N PRO A 130 -7.21 15.09 23.95
CA PRO A 130 -8.54 15.11 23.35
C PRO A 130 -9.24 16.47 23.54
N SER A 131 -8.90 17.24 24.58
CA SER A 131 -9.54 18.53 24.90
C SER A 131 -9.30 19.63 23.87
N ILE A 132 -8.29 19.48 23.01
CA ILE A 132 -7.97 20.43 21.93
C ILE A 132 -9.16 20.61 20.99
N ILE A 133 -9.97 19.56 20.80
CA ILE A 133 -11.13 19.59 19.91
C ILE A 133 -12.12 20.73 20.23
N ASN A 134 -12.25 21.10 21.51
CA ASN A 134 -13.15 22.16 21.97
C ASN A 134 -12.82 23.53 21.37
N GLN A 135 -11.57 23.76 20.98
CA GLN A 135 -11.13 25.02 20.36
C GLN A 135 -11.52 25.10 18.88
N HIS A 136 -11.86 23.97 18.26
CA HIS A 136 -12.17 23.86 16.84
C HIS A 136 -13.66 23.60 16.57
N LEU A 137 -14.43 23.23 17.60
CA LEU A 137 -15.88 23.11 17.53
C LEU A 137 -16.53 24.46 17.21
N GLN A 138 -17.48 24.42 16.29
CA GLN A 138 -18.21 25.58 15.78
C GLN A 138 -19.70 25.24 15.66
N PRO A 139 -20.62 26.23 15.64
CA PRO A 139 -22.06 25.98 15.46
C PRO A 139 -22.43 25.22 14.17
N THR A 140 -21.58 25.31 13.15
CA THR A 140 -21.72 24.61 11.85
C THR A 140 -21.02 23.25 11.82
N THR A 141 -20.35 22.82 12.90
CA THR A 141 -19.67 21.51 12.92
C THR A 141 -20.70 20.39 12.91
N ARG A 142 -20.57 19.45 11.97
CA ARG A 142 -21.50 18.31 11.84
C ARG A 142 -20.83 16.95 11.89
N LEU A 143 -19.53 16.91 11.63
CA LEU A 143 -18.79 15.67 11.51
C LEU A 143 -17.41 15.80 12.13
N ILE A 144 -17.03 14.81 12.94
CA ILE A 144 -15.67 14.59 13.43
C ILE A 144 -15.14 13.33 12.76
N TRP A 145 -13.98 13.43 12.14
CA TRP A 145 -13.32 12.34 11.42
C TRP A 145 -12.03 11.96 12.13
N LEU A 146 -12.02 10.78 12.73
CA LEU A 146 -10.87 10.22 13.42
C LEU A 146 -10.27 9.05 12.64
N GLU A 147 -8.96 8.87 12.77
CA GLU A 147 -8.22 7.71 12.29
C GLU A 147 -7.21 7.36 13.39
N SER A 148 -7.32 6.14 13.94
CA SER A 148 -6.49 5.71 15.08
C SER A 148 -6.24 4.20 14.98
N PRO A 149 -4.99 3.75 14.72
CA PRO A 149 -3.79 4.58 14.47
C PRO A 149 -3.83 5.33 13.13
N SER A 150 -3.15 6.47 13.06
CA SER A 150 -3.04 7.28 11.83
C SER A 150 -2.06 6.70 10.79
N ASN A 151 -2.34 6.93 9.51
CA ASN A 151 -1.44 6.60 8.40
C ASN A 151 -0.63 7.82 7.93
N PRO A 152 0.71 7.82 7.96
CA PRO A 152 1.62 6.70 8.27
C PRO A 152 2.21 6.73 9.69
N SER A 153 1.92 7.76 10.48
CA SER A 153 2.65 8.05 11.75
C SER A 153 2.28 7.17 12.93
N LEU A 154 1.22 6.35 12.80
CA LEU A 154 0.67 5.47 13.84
C LEU A 154 0.33 6.18 15.15
N ARG A 155 -0.03 7.47 15.07
CA ARG A 155 -0.49 8.22 16.25
C ARG A 155 -1.86 7.68 16.65
N LEU A 156 -2.09 7.57 17.95
CA LEU A 156 -3.39 7.24 18.50
C LEU A 156 -4.11 8.50 18.96
N VAL A 157 -5.43 8.48 18.89
CA VAL A 157 -6.30 9.43 19.58
C VAL A 157 -7.22 8.68 20.54
N ASP A 158 -7.56 9.31 21.67
CA ASP A 158 -8.48 8.73 22.66
C ASP A 158 -9.92 8.85 22.15
N ILE A 159 -10.45 7.78 21.56
CA ILE A 159 -11.75 7.79 20.87
C ILE A 159 -12.87 8.07 21.88
N GLU A 160 -12.83 7.41 23.04
CA GLU A 160 -13.85 7.56 24.09
C GLU A 160 -13.89 9.00 24.62
N ALA A 161 -12.73 9.58 24.93
CA ALA A 161 -12.66 10.94 25.42
C ALA A 161 -13.14 11.95 24.36
N ILE A 162 -12.76 11.77 23.09
CA ILE A 162 -13.17 12.67 22.01
C ILE A 162 -14.67 12.58 21.75
N SER A 163 -15.21 11.36 21.59
CA SER A 163 -16.65 11.15 21.39
C SER A 163 -17.46 11.76 22.52
N SER A 164 -17.05 11.54 23.78
CA SER A 164 -17.72 12.11 24.95
C SER A 164 -17.72 13.64 24.94
N LEU A 165 -16.59 14.28 24.61
CA LEU A 165 -16.49 15.74 24.52
C LEU A 165 -17.38 16.31 23.41
N VAL A 166 -17.38 15.66 22.25
CA VAL A 166 -18.16 16.08 21.07
C VAL A 166 -19.64 15.97 21.34
N HIS A 167 -20.10 14.83 21.86
CA HIS A 167 -21.52 14.62 22.15
C HIS A 167 -22.01 15.45 23.34
N ALA A 168 -21.13 15.81 24.28
CA ALA A 168 -21.45 16.75 25.35
C ALA A 168 -21.63 18.19 24.83
N TYR A 169 -20.90 18.57 23.79
CA TYR A 169 -21.07 19.86 23.12
C TYR A 169 -22.36 19.89 22.28
N ASP A 170 -22.55 18.87 21.43
CA ASP A 170 -23.74 18.69 20.61
C ASP A 170 -23.85 17.22 20.17
N SER A 171 -24.82 16.50 20.73
CA SER A 171 -25.07 15.08 20.44
C SER A 171 -25.53 14.80 19.00
N SER A 172 -25.83 15.85 18.22
CA SER A 172 -26.16 15.70 16.80
C SER A 172 -24.92 15.62 15.89
N ILE A 173 -23.74 16.01 16.39
CA ILE A 173 -22.47 15.87 15.68
C ILE A 173 -22.10 14.40 15.58
N ILE A 174 -21.82 13.94 14.37
CA ILE A 174 -21.47 12.56 14.09
C ILE A 174 -19.96 12.35 14.27
N VAL A 175 -19.58 11.32 15.01
CA VAL A 175 -18.17 10.89 15.13
C VAL A 175 -17.94 9.65 14.27
N VAL A 176 -17.08 9.79 13.26
CA VAL A 176 -16.61 8.70 12.39
C VAL A 176 -15.20 8.30 12.83
N VAL A 177 -14.97 7.00 12.93
CA VAL A 177 -13.62 6.44 13.09
C VAL A 177 -13.31 5.54 11.91
N ASP A 178 -12.27 5.87 11.15
CA ASP A 178 -11.62 4.93 10.23
C ASP A 178 -10.79 3.93 11.06
N ASN A 179 -11.24 2.68 11.05
CA ASN A 179 -10.66 1.58 11.81
C ASN A 179 -9.81 0.63 10.94
N THR A 180 -9.46 1.06 9.72
CA THR A 180 -8.77 0.22 8.73
C THR A 180 -7.45 -0.36 9.27
N PHE A 181 -6.64 0.46 9.96
CA PHE A 181 -5.33 0.03 10.47
C PHE A 181 -5.44 -0.91 11.67
N ALA A 182 -6.38 -0.65 12.57
CA ALA A 182 -6.55 -1.46 13.76
C ALA A 182 -7.21 -2.81 13.45
N SER A 183 -8.13 -2.86 12.47
CA SER A 183 -9.03 -4.00 12.20
C SER A 183 -10.04 -4.23 13.35
N PRO A 184 -11.26 -4.73 13.08
CA PRO A 184 -12.30 -4.96 14.09
C PRO A 184 -11.87 -5.85 15.27
N LEU A 185 -10.82 -6.68 15.10
CA LEU A 185 -10.33 -7.56 16.16
C LEU A 185 -9.47 -6.84 17.21
N ASN A 186 -8.84 -5.70 16.87
CA ASN A 186 -7.91 -5.02 17.80
C ASN A 186 -8.46 -3.69 18.32
N GLN A 187 -9.57 -3.19 17.78
CA GLN A 187 -10.23 -1.97 18.22
C GLN A 187 -11.71 -2.00 17.79
N SER A 188 -12.61 -1.58 18.69
CA SER A 188 -14.06 -1.52 18.43
C SER A 188 -14.59 -0.09 18.62
N PRO A 189 -14.48 0.80 17.62
CA PRO A 189 -14.83 2.22 17.78
C PRO A 189 -16.25 2.49 18.27
N LEU A 190 -17.23 1.67 17.85
CA LEU A 190 -18.63 1.83 18.27
C LEU A 190 -18.81 1.62 19.79
N LEU A 191 -17.99 0.78 20.42
CA LEU A 191 -18.00 0.61 21.88
C LEU A 191 -17.31 1.77 22.60
N LEU A 192 -16.44 2.50 21.90
CA LEU A 192 -15.74 3.68 22.39
C LEU A 192 -16.54 4.96 22.12
N GLY A 193 -17.81 4.86 21.73
CA GLY A 193 -18.70 6.02 21.53
C GLY A 193 -18.65 6.64 20.14
N ALA A 194 -18.00 6.03 19.14
CA ALA A 194 -18.16 6.48 17.75
C ALA A 194 -19.59 6.20 17.24
N ASP A 195 -20.13 7.08 16.39
CA ASP A 195 -21.41 6.87 15.73
C ASP A 195 -21.28 5.92 14.53
N ILE A 196 -20.16 5.99 13.81
CA ILE A 196 -19.88 5.23 12.60
C ILE A 196 -18.45 4.67 12.66
N CYS A 197 -18.32 3.37 12.44
CA CYS A 197 -17.04 2.70 12.20
C CYS A 197 -16.89 2.44 10.69
N LEU A 198 -15.94 3.13 10.08
CA LEU A 198 -15.51 2.93 8.69
C LEU A 198 -14.35 1.92 8.66
N ALA A 199 -14.30 1.07 7.63
CA ALA A 199 -13.10 0.32 7.33
C ALA A 199 -12.96 0.05 5.82
N SER A 200 -11.73 0.06 5.32
CA SER A 200 -11.39 -0.46 4.00
C SER A 200 -11.28 -1.99 4.05
N LEU A 201 -12.19 -2.67 3.35
CA LEU A 201 -12.18 -4.12 3.20
C LEU A 201 -10.97 -4.61 2.41
N THR A 202 -10.41 -3.75 1.56
CA THR A 202 -9.19 -3.99 0.76
C THR A 202 -8.00 -4.48 1.57
N LYS A 203 -7.92 -4.09 2.85
CA LYS A 203 -6.75 -4.27 3.71
C LYS A 203 -6.85 -5.57 4.51
N TYR A 204 -6.70 -5.52 5.83
CA TYR A 204 -6.69 -6.71 6.70
C TYR A 204 -7.92 -7.60 6.57
N ILE A 205 -9.11 -7.02 6.37
CA ILE A 205 -10.37 -7.75 6.31
C ILE A 205 -10.35 -8.77 5.16
N ASN A 206 -10.06 -8.32 3.93
CA ASN A 206 -9.82 -9.23 2.81
C ASN A 206 -8.51 -10.02 2.98
N GLY A 207 -7.39 -9.31 3.16
CA GLY A 207 -6.09 -9.89 3.51
C GLY A 207 -5.35 -10.64 2.40
N HIS A 208 -5.84 -10.62 1.17
CA HIS A 208 -5.26 -11.38 0.04
C HIS A 208 -4.93 -10.50 -1.19
N THR A 209 -4.97 -9.17 -1.03
CA THR A 209 -4.50 -8.20 -2.04
C THR A 209 -5.18 -8.33 -3.42
N ASP A 210 -6.43 -8.80 -3.44
CA ASP A 210 -7.20 -9.13 -4.65
C ASP A 210 -8.61 -8.51 -4.72
N VAL A 211 -9.04 -7.78 -3.69
CA VAL A 211 -10.35 -7.10 -3.63
C VAL A 211 -10.20 -5.66 -3.19
N ILE A 212 -10.97 -4.76 -3.80
CA ILE A 212 -11.18 -3.40 -3.31
C ILE A 212 -12.59 -3.31 -2.69
N GLY A 213 -12.70 -2.75 -1.48
CA GLY A 213 -13.99 -2.58 -0.84
C GLY A 213 -13.93 -1.69 0.40
N GLY A 214 -15.09 -1.28 0.89
CA GLY A 214 -15.27 -0.52 2.13
C GLY A 214 -16.51 -0.96 2.88
N CYS A 215 -16.61 -0.61 4.16
CA CYS A 215 -17.83 -0.85 4.93
C CYS A 215 -18.10 0.25 5.96
N LEU A 216 -19.37 0.45 6.29
CA LEU A 216 -19.85 1.32 7.36
C LEU A 216 -20.66 0.50 8.36
N SER A 217 -20.24 0.50 9.62
CA SER A 217 -20.96 -0.15 10.73
C SER A 217 -21.43 0.90 11.73
N MET A 218 -22.63 0.75 12.27
CA MET A 218 -23.24 1.73 13.18
C MET A 218 -24.31 1.09 14.08
N ASN A 219 -24.65 1.76 15.18
CA ASN A 219 -25.71 1.30 16.09
C ASN A 219 -27.04 2.05 15.91
N ARG A 220 -26.93 3.32 15.49
CA ARG A 220 -28.04 4.24 15.30
C ARG A 220 -28.88 3.89 14.08
N LYS A 221 -30.17 3.57 14.31
CA LYS A 221 -31.11 3.22 13.24
C LYS A 221 -31.35 4.39 12.27
N ASP A 222 -31.39 5.62 12.78
CA ASP A 222 -31.60 6.81 11.95
C ASP A 222 -30.45 7.06 10.95
N LEU A 223 -29.22 6.73 11.35
CA LEU A 223 -28.07 6.75 10.44
C LEU A 223 -28.16 5.60 9.44
N TYR A 224 -28.43 4.39 9.91
CA TYR A 224 -28.52 3.20 9.05
C TYR A 224 -29.56 3.39 7.93
N ASP A 225 -30.76 3.87 8.25
CA ASP A 225 -31.83 4.09 7.27
C ASP A 225 -31.40 5.11 6.19
N LYS A 226 -30.68 6.17 6.58
CA LYS A 226 -30.13 7.17 5.64
C LYS A 226 -29.09 6.55 4.71
N PHE A 227 -28.16 5.77 5.27
CA PHE A 227 -27.09 5.14 4.49
C PHE A 227 -27.58 4.01 3.59
N LEU A 228 -28.57 3.23 4.01
CA LEU A 228 -29.20 2.21 3.19
C LEU A 228 -29.89 2.85 1.97
N SER A 229 -30.58 3.96 2.19
CA SER A 229 -31.20 4.75 1.12
C SER A 229 -30.14 5.34 0.18
N SER A 230 -29.10 5.98 0.72
CA SER A 230 -28.08 6.66 -0.08
C SER A 230 -27.19 5.69 -0.85
N GLN A 231 -26.83 4.55 -0.27
CA GLN A 231 -26.11 3.47 -0.95
C GLN A 231 -26.87 3.03 -2.21
N SER A 232 -28.20 2.84 -2.10
CA SER A 232 -29.06 2.49 -3.23
C SER A 232 -29.13 3.60 -4.29
N LEU A 233 -29.22 4.87 -3.86
CA LEU A 233 -29.33 6.03 -4.77
C LEU A 233 -28.02 6.32 -5.51
N PHE A 234 -26.88 6.16 -4.83
CA PHE A 234 -25.57 6.45 -5.40
C PHE A 234 -24.96 5.25 -6.13
N GLY A 235 -25.53 4.04 -5.96
CA GLY A 235 -25.06 2.83 -6.62
C GLY A 235 -23.65 2.41 -6.19
N MET A 236 -23.24 2.76 -4.97
CA MET A 236 -21.86 2.56 -4.48
C MET A 236 -21.63 1.18 -3.85
N ASN A 237 -22.52 0.22 -4.11
CA ASN A 237 -22.54 -1.09 -3.48
C ASN A 237 -21.32 -1.94 -3.89
N LEU A 238 -20.87 -2.84 -3.02
CA LEU A 238 -19.86 -3.84 -3.37
C LEU A 238 -20.43 -4.95 -4.29
N SER A 239 -19.61 -5.42 -5.23
CA SER A 239 -19.93 -6.55 -6.12
C SER A 239 -20.18 -7.83 -5.31
N PRO A 240 -21.20 -8.66 -5.65
CA PRO A 240 -21.43 -9.93 -4.98
C PRO A 240 -20.23 -10.89 -5.03
N PHE A 241 -19.46 -10.89 -6.12
CA PHE A 241 -18.26 -11.72 -6.25
C PHE A 241 -17.15 -11.26 -5.29
N ASP A 242 -16.95 -9.96 -5.19
CA ASP A 242 -16.00 -9.38 -4.24
C ASP A 242 -16.45 -9.63 -2.79
N CYS A 243 -17.77 -9.58 -2.52
CA CYS A 243 -18.31 -9.93 -1.21
C CYS A 243 -17.94 -11.38 -0.81
N TYR A 244 -18.01 -12.31 -1.76
CA TYR A 244 -17.60 -13.69 -1.54
C TYR A 244 -16.10 -13.80 -1.23
N LEU A 245 -15.25 -13.11 -2.00
CA LEU A 245 -13.79 -13.13 -1.79
C LEU A 245 -13.40 -12.54 -0.42
N VAL A 246 -14.00 -11.40 -0.03
CA VAL A 246 -13.79 -10.81 1.29
C VAL A 246 -14.23 -11.80 2.38
N ARG A 247 -15.39 -12.44 2.22
CA ARG A 247 -15.88 -13.43 3.17
C ARG A 247 -14.95 -14.64 3.30
N ARG A 248 -14.38 -15.11 2.18
CA ARG A 248 -13.32 -16.13 2.19
C ARG A 248 -12.10 -15.66 3.00
N GLY A 249 -11.72 -14.39 2.87
CA GLY A 249 -10.65 -13.77 3.65
C GLY A 249 -10.94 -13.68 5.14
N LEU A 250 -12.20 -13.43 5.51
CA LEU A 250 -12.64 -13.34 6.91
C LEU A 250 -12.41 -14.64 7.69
N ASN A 251 -12.58 -15.81 7.06
CA ASN A 251 -12.36 -17.11 7.69
C ASN A 251 -10.97 -17.27 8.33
N THR A 252 -9.96 -16.55 7.84
CA THR A 252 -8.59 -16.57 8.37
C THR A 252 -8.19 -15.28 9.09
N LEU A 253 -9.08 -14.30 9.22
CA LEU A 253 -8.77 -12.98 9.77
C LEU A 253 -8.14 -13.05 11.17
N ALA A 254 -8.74 -13.83 12.08
CA ALA A 254 -8.25 -13.94 13.45
C ALA A 254 -6.84 -14.55 13.53
N LEU A 255 -6.56 -15.58 12.73
CA LEU A 255 -5.24 -16.20 12.65
C LEU A 255 -4.21 -15.21 12.07
N ARG A 256 -4.57 -14.55 10.96
CA ARG A 256 -3.70 -13.58 10.29
C ARG A 256 -3.38 -12.40 11.20
N ILE A 257 -4.38 -11.76 11.82
CA ILE A 257 -4.17 -10.61 12.70
C ILE A 257 -3.26 -10.95 13.89
N ARG A 258 -3.45 -12.11 14.53
CA ARG A 258 -2.56 -12.55 15.61
C ARG A 258 -1.12 -12.70 15.14
N GLN A 259 -0.93 -13.31 13.97
CA GLN A 259 0.40 -13.50 13.42
C GLN A 259 1.04 -12.17 12.99
N HIS A 260 0.28 -11.27 12.36
CA HIS A 260 0.70 -9.91 12.04
C HIS A 260 1.17 -9.14 13.27
N MET A 261 0.35 -9.12 14.33
CA MET A 261 0.70 -8.41 15.57
C MET A 261 1.94 -9.01 16.24
N LYS A 262 2.01 -10.35 16.31
CA LYS A 262 3.18 -11.05 16.85
C LYS A 262 4.44 -10.67 16.07
N ASN A 263 4.40 -10.75 14.75
CA ASN A 263 5.53 -10.42 13.88
C ASN A 263 5.91 -8.94 14.03
N ALA A 264 4.94 -8.03 13.96
CA ALA A 264 5.18 -6.60 14.09
C ALA A 264 5.78 -6.23 15.44
N TYR A 265 5.35 -6.85 16.54
CA TYR A 265 5.94 -6.61 17.85
C TYR A 265 7.42 -7.00 17.89
N TYR A 266 7.78 -8.19 17.40
CA TYR A 266 9.19 -8.63 17.36
C TYR A 266 10.04 -7.78 16.40
N VAL A 267 9.50 -7.44 15.23
CA VAL A 267 10.16 -6.56 14.26
C VAL A 267 10.40 -5.18 14.88
N ALA A 268 9.39 -4.58 15.52
CA ALA A 268 9.51 -3.28 16.16
C ALA A 268 10.55 -3.29 17.29
N GLN A 269 10.60 -4.35 18.11
CA GLN A 269 11.62 -4.52 19.15
C GLN A 269 13.05 -4.67 18.58
N PHE A 270 13.20 -5.37 17.47
CA PHE A 270 14.47 -5.48 16.76
C PHE A 270 14.90 -4.10 16.24
N LEU A 271 14.00 -3.38 15.57
CA LEU A 271 14.26 -2.06 15.01
C LEU A 271 14.64 -1.04 16.08
N GLU A 272 13.99 -1.04 17.26
CA GLU A 272 14.33 -0.12 18.37
C GLU A 272 15.77 -0.22 18.86
N ARG A 273 16.42 -1.37 18.64
CA ARG A 273 17.78 -1.64 19.10
C ARG A 273 18.82 -1.48 18.00
N HIS A 274 18.39 -1.30 16.75
CA HIS A 274 19.28 -1.33 15.61
C HIS A 274 19.91 0.06 15.36
N PRO A 275 21.24 0.17 15.18
CA PRO A 275 21.94 1.47 15.06
C PRO A 275 21.61 2.28 13.81
N ALA A 276 20.97 1.66 12.82
CA ALA A 276 20.44 2.33 11.61
C ALA A 276 19.05 2.97 11.79
N ILE A 277 18.46 2.86 12.98
CA ILE A 277 17.11 3.32 13.28
C ILE A 277 17.20 4.45 14.30
N GLU A 278 16.59 5.59 13.97
CA GLU A 278 16.47 6.73 14.88
C GLU A 278 15.30 6.54 15.84
N ARG A 279 14.15 6.12 15.29
CA ARG A 279 12.90 6.02 16.06
C ARG A 279 11.95 4.99 15.47
N VAL A 280 11.25 4.28 16.33
CA VAL A 280 10.18 3.34 15.97
C VAL A 280 8.84 3.84 16.52
N TYR A 281 7.80 3.67 15.73
CA TYR A 281 6.40 3.89 16.08
C TYR A 281 5.68 2.55 15.95
N TYR A 282 5.37 1.95 17.10
CA TYR A 282 4.47 0.81 17.18
C TYR A 282 3.59 0.96 18.43
N PRO A 283 2.25 1.06 18.31
CA PRO A 283 1.37 1.37 19.43
C PRO A 283 1.54 0.46 20.66
N ALA A 284 1.88 -0.81 20.46
CA ALA A 284 2.04 -1.78 21.54
C ALA A 284 3.40 -1.73 22.25
N LEU A 285 4.35 -0.89 21.82
CA LEU A 285 5.62 -0.69 22.54
C LEU A 285 5.46 0.34 23.67
N PRO A 286 6.07 0.10 24.85
CA PRO A 286 6.06 1.07 25.96
C PRO A 286 6.68 2.43 25.63
N SER A 287 7.57 2.48 24.63
CA SER A 287 8.20 3.70 24.11
C SER A 287 7.25 4.58 23.29
N HIS A 288 6.11 4.05 22.86
CA HIS A 288 5.16 4.79 22.05
C HIS A 288 4.53 5.93 22.87
N PRO A 289 4.48 7.18 22.35
CA PRO A 289 3.99 8.32 23.13
C PRO A 289 2.55 8.14 23.65
N GLN A 290 1.72 7.42 22.89
CA GLN A 290 0.33 7.11 23.24
C GLN A 290 0.14 5.67 23.79
N TYR A 291 1.16 5.04 24.38
CA TYR A 291 1.06 3.68 24.92
C TYR A 291 -0.08 3.51 25.95
N GLU A 292 -0.35 4.54 26.76
CA GLU A 292 -1.47 4.51 27.72
C GLU A 292 -2.85 4.49 27.05
N ILE A 293 -3.01 5.14 25.89
CA ILE A 293 -4.23 5.06 25.08
C ILE A 293 -4.36 3.65 24.50
N TYR A 294 -3.27 3.10 23.94
CA TYR A 294 -3.24 1.73 23.42
C TYR A 294 -3.71 0.71 24.46
N LYS A 295 -3.22 0.78 25.69
CA LYS A 295 -3.63 -0.16 26.76
C LYS A 295 -5.13 -0.13 27.06
N LYS A 296 -5.80 1.01 26.84
CA LYS A 296 -7.22 1.17 27.10
C LYS A 296 -8.08 0.69 25.93
N GLN A 297 -7.73 1.07 24.70
CA GLN A 297 -8.62 0.89 23.54
C GLN A 297 -8.08 -0.07 22.45
N GLY A 298 -6.82 -0.49 22.56
CA GLY A 298 -6.13 -1.28 21.54
C GLY A 298 -5.61 -0.43 20.38
N GLY A 299 -5.71 -0.95 19.16
CA GLY A 299 -5.32 -0.25 17.93
C GLY A 299 -4.04 -0.74 17.25
N ALA A 300 -3.22 -1.58 17.91
CA ALA A 300 -2.05 -2.18 17.25
C ALA A 300 -2.45 -3.30 16.27
N SER A 301 -1.73 -3.41 15.15
CA SER A 301 -1.91 -4.45 14.14
C SER A 301 -0.54 -4.92 13.61
N GLY A 302 -0.45 -5.32 12.34
CA GLY A 302 0.83 -5.56 11.65
C GLY A 302 1.53 -4.29 11.16
N MET A 303 0.92 -3.11 11.36
CA MET A 303 1.51 -1.84 10.93
C MET A 303 2.60 -1.38 11.90
N CYS A 304 3.77 -1.07 11.37
CA CYS A 304 4.91 -0.51 12.09
C CYS A 304 5.52 0.62 11.24
N SER A 305 5.88 1.73 11.86
CA SER A 305 6.57 2.83 11.17
C SER A 305 7.87 3.16 11.88
N TYR A 306 8.90 3.58 11.15
CA TYR A 306 10.20 3.90 11.74
C TYR A 306 10.97 4.90 10.89
N ILE A 307 11.87 5.64 11.52
CA ILE A 307 12.73 6.62 10.86
C ILE A 307 14.13 6.03 10.81
N LEU A 308 14.70 5.94 9.61
CA LEU A 308 16.11 5.57 9.46
C LEU A 308 16.99 6.72 9.98
N SER A 309 18.08 6.36 10.64
CA SER A 309 19.05 7.33 11.17
C SER A 309 19.72 8.17 10.06
N GLU A 310 20.33 9.29 10.46
CA GLU A 310 21.00 10.20 9.52
C GLU A 310 22.10 9.50 8.70
N ASN A 311 22.83 8.56 9.29
CA ASN A 311 23.89 7.79 8.65
C ASN A 311 23.39 6.64 7.74
N ALA A 312 22.10 6.28 7.78
CA ALA A 312 21.54 5.23 6.94
C ALA A 312 21.12 5.78 5.57
N ASP A 313 21.63 5.20 4.48
CA ASP A 313 21.19 5.53 3.12
C ASP A 313 19.86 4.85 2.78
N LEU A 314 18.82 5.67 2.53
CA LEU A 314 17.46 5.21 2.25
C LEU A 314 17.39 4.35 0.98
N LYS A 315 18.07 4.77 -0.10
CA LYS A 315 18.01 4.07 -1.38
C LYS A 315 18.69 2.70 -1.27
N GLN A 316 19.84 2.65 -0.62
CA GLN A 316 20.59 1.43 -0.36
C GLN A 316 19.78 0.46 0.50
N PHE A 317 19.11 0.95 1.55
CA PHE A 317 18.20 0.13 2.37
C PHE A 317 17.11 -0.50 1.50
N LEU A 318 16.35 0.31 0.76
CA LEU A 318 15.23 -0.17 -0.06
C LEU A 318 15.68 -1.14 -1.17
N MET A 319 16.82 -0.87 -1.80
CA MET A 319 17.37 -1.75 -2.84
C MET A 319 17.97 -3.05 -2.26
N ALA A 320 18.38 -3.07 -0.99
CA ALA A 320 19.04 -4.23 -0.41
C ALA A 320 18.08 -5.34 0.02
N LEU A 321 16.79 -5.04 0.22
CA LEU A 321 15.76 -5.99 0.64
C LEU A 321 15.57 -7.13 -0.38
N LYS A 322 15.31 -8.32 0.13
CA LYS A 322 15.15 -9.56 -0.66
C LYS A 322 13.82 -10.26 -0.42
N LEU A 323 13.25 -10.10 0.77
CA LEU A 323 11.98 -10.68 1.19
C LEU A 323 10.91 -9.59 1.29
N CYS A 324 11.20 -8.51 2.02
CA CYS A 324 10.25 -7.41 2.20
C CYS A 324 10.07 -6.69 0.87
N THR A 325 8.84 -6.58 0.39
CA THR A 325 8.55 -5.98 -0.91
C THR A 325 8.36 -4.47 -0.76
N VAL A 326 9.06 -3.68 -1.59
CA VAL A 326 8.87 -2.23 -1.67
C VAL A 326 7.65 -1.93 -2.54
N ALA A 327 6.47 -1.80 -1.92
CA ALA A 327 5.22 -1.57 -2.61
C ALA A 327 4.21 -0.78 -1.77
N VAL A 328 3.24 -0.18 -2.46
CA VAL A 328 2.08 0.45 -1.83
C VAL A 328 1.05 -0.60 -1.40
N SER A 329 0.09 -0.18 -0.58
CA SER A 329 -0.89 -1.03 0.12
C SER A 329 -0.37 -1.64 1.44
N LEU A 330 -1.23 -2.40 2.12
CA LEU A 330 -1.00 -2.98 3.45
C LEU A 330 -2.05 -4.03 3.80
N GLY A 331 -1.78 -4.82 4.83
CA GLY A 331 -2.72 -5.75 5.45
C GLY A 331 -2.93 -7.08 4.70
N GLY A 332 -2.17 -7.32 3.63
CA GLY A 332 -2.03 -8.62 2.98
C GLY A 332 -1.15 -9.58 3.79
N CYS A 333 -0.99 -10.81 3.30
CA CYS A 333 -0.15 -11.83 3.96
C CYS A 333 1.34 -11.52 3.85
N GLU A 334 1.74 -10.84 2.79
CA GLU A 334 3.11 -10.42 2.47
C GLU A 334 3.54 -9.18 3.25
N THR A 335 4.82 -9.16 3.60
CA THR A 335 5.49 -8.03 4.23
C THR A 335 5.79 -6.96 3.18
N LEU A 336 5.13 -5.81 3.33
CA LEU A 336 5.32 -4.65 2.47
C LEU A 336 5.95 -3.50 3.25
N LEU A 337 6.79 -2.71 2.59
CA LEU A 337 7.21 -1.42 3.10
C LEU A 337 7.30 -0.35 2.03
N GLU A 338 7.16 0.89 2.44
CA GLU A 338 7.24 2.04 1.56
C GLU A 338 7.90 3.23 2.25
N SER A 339 8.42 4.16 1.46
CA SER A 339 8.72 5.52 1.91
C SER A 339 7.50 6.39 1.60
N PRO A 340 6.71 6.82 2.61
CA PRO A 340 5.49 7.59 2.38
C PRO A 340 5.76 8.87 1.57
N LYS A 341 6.87 9.56 1.83
CA LYS A 341 7.25 10.79 1.13
C LYS A 341 7.54 10.58 -0.36
N LEU A 342 8.15 9.46 -0.73
CA LEU A 342 8.47 9.13 -2.13
C LEU A 342 7.33 8.45 -2.87
N MET A 343 6.37 7.87 -2.15
CA MET A 343 5.33 6.98 -2.69
C MET A 343 3.91 7.49 -2.38
N THR A 344 3.26 6.98 -1.34
CA THR A 344 1.81 7.17 -1.05
C THR A 344 1.38 8.58 -0.68
N HIS A 345 2.27 9.37 -0.11
CA HIS A 345 2.01 10.77 0.23
C HIS A 345 2.71 11.74 -0.71
N ARG A 346 3.46 11.25 -1.71
CA ARG A 346 4.14 12.12 -2.68
C ARG A 346 3.15 13.14 -3.26
N SER A 347 3.50 14.42 -3.22
CA SER A 347 2.72 15.46 -3.90
C SER A 347 2.67 15.11 -5.39
N THR A 348 1.47 14.80 -5.86
CA THR A 348 1.12 14.56 -7.26
C THR A 348 0.03 15.55 -7.63
N PHE A 349 -0.36 15.62 -8.91
CA PHE A 349 -1.45 16.49 -9.36
C PHE A 349 -2.77 16.32 -8.57
N TYR A 350 -2.95 15.19 -7.86
CA TYR A 350 -4.13 14.89 -7.06
C TYR A 350 -3.94 15.10 -5.55
N VAL A 351 -2.71 15.26 -5.07
CA VAL A 351 -2.39 15.44 -3.64
C VAL A 351 -2.02 16.90 -3.40
N LEU A 352 -2.96 17.67 -2.86
CA LEU A 352 -2.81 19.11 -2.63
C LEU A 352 -1.98 19.47 -1.39
N GLU A 353 -1.58 18.48 -0.59
CA GLU A 353 -0.83 18.71 0.65
C GLU A 353 0.68 18.74 0.47
N SER A 354 1.30 19.65 1.22
CA SER A 354 2.71 19.58 1.51
C SER A 354 3.01 18.33 2.34
N THR A 355 4.07 17.61 1.97
CA THR A 355 4.61 16.48 2.71
C THR A 355 5.67 16.88 3.72
N ASP A 356 5.82 18.18 4.01
CA ASP A 356 6.91 18.70 4.86
C ASP A 356 6.83 18.18 6.30
N HIS A 357 5.62 17.81 6.76
CA HIS A 357 5.40 17.20 8.08
C HIS A 357 5.81 15.72 8.15
N ILE A 358 6.03 15.06 7.01
CA ILE A 358 6.47 13.66 6.92
C ILE A 358 8.00 13.63 6.85
N PRO A 359 8.69 12.98 7.82
CA PRO A 359 10.15 12.86 7.80
C PRO A 359 10.65 12.17 6.52
N ASP A 360 11.75 12.68 5.95
CA ASP A 360 12.32 12.20 4.67
C ASP A 360 12.62 10.69 4.67
N LYS A 361 13.10 10.19 5.80
CA LYS A 361 13.51 8.80 5.99
C LYS A 361 12.49 7.97 6.76
N LEU A 362 11.23 8.42 6.83
CA LEU A 362 10.15 7.61 7.38
C LEU A 362 9.90 6.42 6.46
N ILE A 363 9.85 5.22 7.05
CA ILE A 363 9.39 3.99 6.43
C ILE A 363 8.10 3.57 7.13
N ARG A 364 7.07 3.26 6.32
CA ARG A 364 5.88 2.55 6.80
C ARG A 364 5.98 1.10 6.36
N MET A 365 5.82 0.18 7.30
CA MET A 365 5.88 -1.25 7.09
C MET A 365 4.55 -1.90 7.48
N SER A 366 4.02 -2.72 6.58
CA SER A 366 2.93 -3.66 6.83
C SER A 366 3.56 -5.03 7.00
N VAL A 367 3.84 -5.42 8.24
CA VAL A 367 4.47 -6.71 8.57
C VAL A 367 3.48 -7.84 8.30
N GLY A 368 3.87 -8.78 7.45
CA GLY A 368 3.08 -9.92 7.00
C GLY A 368 3.02 -11.07 8.01
N ILE A 369 2.64 -12.25 7.53
CA ILE A 369 2.53 -13.49 8.32
C ILE A 369 3.67 -14.48 8.06
N GLU A 370 4.74 -14.06 7.39
CA GLU A 370 5.92 -14.89 7.16
C GLU A 370 6.61 -15.27 8.47
N ASN A 371 7.62 -16.14 8.37
CA ASN A 371 8.49 -16.42 9.51
C ASN A 371 9.20 -15.12 9.94
N VAL A 372 8.97 -14.72 11.19
CA VAL A 372 9.50 -13.47 11.75
C VAL A 372 11.02 -13.37 11.69
N GLN A 373 11.73 -14.51 11.79
CA GLN A 373 13.20 -14.51 11.72
C GLN A 373 13.69 -14.18 10.32
N ASP A 374 12.96 -14.57 9.28
CA ASP A 374 13.34 -14.28 7.90
C ASP A 374 13.09 -12.80 7.58
N ILE A 375 11.99 -12.23 8.10
CA ILE A 375 11.74 -10.78 8.04
C ILE A 375 12.87 -10.03 8.75
N ILE A 376 13.22 -10.41 9.98
CA ILE A 376 14.28 -9.75 10.74
C ILE A 376 15.63 -9.88 10.04
N LYS A 377 16.00 -11.06 9.53
CA LYS A 377 17.26 -11.26 8.78
C LYS A 377 17.34 -10.39 7.53
N ASP A 378 16.24 -10.26 6.79
CA ASP A 378 16.20 -9.42 5.60
C ASP A 378 16.33 -7.93 5.94
N LEU A 379 15.65 -7.49 7.00
CA LEU A 379 15.80 -6.12 7.52
C LEU A 379 17.22 -5.86 8.02
N ASP A 380 17.79 -6.77 8.81
CA ASP A 380 19.13 -6.63 9.41
C ASP A 380 20.21 -6.49 8.34
N GLN A 381 20.22 -7.36 7.33
CA GLN A 381 21.20 -7.25 6.24
C GLN A 381 21.02 -5.97 5.40
N ALA A 382 19.78 -5.51 5.21
CA ALA A 382 19.51 -4.28 4.47
C ALA A 382 19.90 -3.03 5.26
N LEU A 383 19.60 -3.00 6.56
CA LEU A 383 19.98 -1.91 7.47
C LEU A 383 21.49 -1.86 7.70
N TYR A 384 22.16 -3.01 7.79
CA TYR A 384 23.61 -3.06 7.89
C TYR A 384 24.27 -2.44 6.65
N LYS A 385 23.77 -2.74 5.44
CA LYS A 385 24.23 -2.15 4.18
C LYS A 385 23.93 -0.66 4.05
N SER A 386 22.89 -0.15 4.72
CA SER A 386 22.52 1.25 4.62
C SER A 386 23.44 2.16 5.47
N ILE A 387 23.93 1.68 6.61
CA ILE A 387 24.86 2.44 7.48
C ILE A 387 26.33 2.17 7.18
N ASN A 388 26.65 0.92 6.82
CA ASN A 388 27.97 0.59 6.32
C ASN A 388 27.91 0.87 4.84
N GLN A 389 28.18 2.14 4.50
CA GLN A 389 28.63 2.47 3.16
C GLN A 389 29.67 1.41 2.81
N VAL A 390 29.27 0.44 2.00
CA VAL A 390 30.17 0.02 0.94
C VAL A 390 30.41 1.35 0.26
N LYS A 391 31.54 2.00 0.63
CA LYS A 391 32.20 2.91 -0.29
C LYS A 391 32.13 2.13 -1.57
N VAL A 392 31.29 2.58 -2.49
CA VAL A 392 31.24 2.05 -3.83
C VAL A 392 32.61 2.44 -4.37
N ASN A 393 33.60 1.61 -4.02
CA ASN A 393 34.98 1.75 -4.37
C ASN A 393 34.97 1.48 -5.87
N ASN A 394 35.14 2.56 -6.64
CA ASN A 394 35.47 2.57 -8.05
C ASN A 394 34.39 2.03 -9.00
N ASN A 395 33.16 2.56 -8.90
CA ASN A 395 32.28 2.59 -10.07
C ASN A 395 32.70 3.65 -11.10
N GLU A 396 33.78 4.39 -10.86
CA GLU A 396 34.44 5.20 -11.88
C GLU A 396 34.76 4.33 -13.10
N ILE A 397 34.33 4.81 -14.26
CA ILE A 397 34.63 4.16 -15.53
C ILE A 397 36.14 4.31 -15.82
N ASN A 398 36.74 3.29 -16.41
CA ASN A 398 38.15 3.32 -16.80
C ASN A 398 38.32 3.82 -18.25
N HIS A 399 39.56 3.87 -18.75
CA HIS A 399 39.86 4.26 -20.13
C HIS A 399 39.08 3.41 -21.15
N ASP A 400 39.01 2.10 -20.96
CA ASP A 400 38.32 1.18 -21.88
C ASP A 400 36.81 1.43 -21.89
N ASP A 401 36.23 1.83 -20.76
CA ASP A 401 34.81 2.18 -20.65
C ASP A 401 34.49 3.49 -21.40
N TRP A 402 35.43 4.43 -21.44
CA TRP A 402 35.33 5.62 -22.31
C TRP A 402 35.38 5.25 -23.80
N GLU A 403 36.19 4.25 -24.16
CA GLU A 403 36.24 3.73 -25.53
C GLU A 403 34.87 3.19 -25.97
N LEU A 404 34.14 2.49 -25.08
CA LEU A 404 32.77 2.05 -25.35
C LEU A 404 31.80 3.20 -25.58
N LEU A 405 31.89 4.27 -24.77
CA LEU A 405 31.06 5.47 -24.96
C LEU A 405 31.33 6.11 -26.31
N GLU A 406 32.59 6.26 -26.71
CA GLU A 406 32.95 6.81 -28.01
C GLU A 406 32.52 5.91 -29.17
N GLU A 407 32.61 4.59 -29.01
CA GLU A 407 32.14 3.65 -30.03
C GLU A 407 30.61 3.73 -30.22
N ALA A 408 29.85 3.81 -29.13
CA ALA A 408 28.40 4.01 -29.20
C ALA A 408 28.04 5.33 -29.89
N LYS A 409 28.75 6.43 -29.57
CA LYS A 409 28.59 7.72 -30.27
C LYS A 409 28.94 7.60 -31.75
N ARG A 410 30.03 6.90 -32.09
CA ARG A 410 30.49 6.71 -33.46
C ARG A 410 29.45 5.97 -34.30
N VAL A 411 28.89 4.88 -33.77
CA VAL A 411 27.84 4.12 -34.45
C VAL A 411 26.56 4.92 -34.60
N SER A 412 26.16 5.65 -33.55
CA SER A 412 25.03 6.58 -33.64
C SER A 412 25.24 7.58 -34.77
N ARG A 413 26.37 8.31 -34.79
CA ARG A 413 26.64 9.31 -35.84
C ARG A 413 26.69 8.72 -37.26
N ARG A 414 27.23 7.51 -37.40
CA ARG A 414 27.43 6.86 -38.70
C ARG A 414 26.13 6.31 -39.29
N LEU A 415 25.27 5.74 -38.46
CA LEU A 415 24.09 4.97 -38.91
C LEU A 415 22.76 5.64 -38.58
N HIS A 416 22.75 6.78 -37.88
CA HIS A 416 21.51 7.46 -37.52
C HIS A 416 20.68 7.85 -38.75
N GLN A 417 19.40 7.48 -38.69
CA GLN A 417 18.38 7.93 -39.62
C GLN A 417 17.20 8.44 -38.79
N PRO A 418 16.74 9.68 -39.05
CA PRO A 418 15.62 10.28 -38.34
C PRO A 418 14.42 9.34 -38.28
N ARG A 419 13.82 9.22 -37.08
CA ARG A 419 12.67 8.36 -36.74
C ARG A 419 12.90 6.84 -36.79
N LEU A 420 14.02 6.36 -37.32
CA LEU A 420 14.32 4.92 -37.36
C LEU A 420 15.35 4.49 -36.33
N HIS A 421 16.27 5.37 -35.95
CA HIS A 421 17.42 5.04 -35.12
C HIS A 421 17.62 6.08 -34.01
N VAL A 422 17.23 5.75 -32.78
CA VAL A 422 17.28 6.68 -31.63
C VAL A 422 18.35 6.28 -30.62
N VAL A 423 18.63 4.98 -30.49
CA VAL A 423 19.55 4.43 -29.48
C VAL A 423 20.70 3.68 -30.16
N ALA A 424 21.92 3.92 -29.73
CA ALA A 424 23.09 3.13 -30.10
C ALA A 424 23.70 2.48 -28.86
N ALA A 425 24.25 1.29 -29.01
CA ALA A 425 24.93 0.59 -27.92
C ALA A 425 26.30 0.07 -28.36
N ALA A 426 27.20 -0.01 -27.40
CA ALA A 426 28.48 -0.68 -27.56
C ALA A 426 28.73 -1.58 -26.35
N LEU A 427 29.30 -2.76 -26.61
CA LEU A 427 29.69 -3.72 -25.60
C LEU A 427 31.12 -4.17 -25.81
N ARG A 428 31.77 -4.56 -24.72
CA ARG A 428 33.10 -5.18 -24.69
C ARG A 428 32.98 -6.59 -24.14
N THR A 429 33.70 -7.53 -24.74
CA THR A 429 33.83 -8.90 -24.25
C THR A 429 34.92 -9.02 -23.18
N THR A 430 34.97 -10.13 -22.45
CA THR A 430 36.05 -10.38 -21.48
C THR A 430 37.42 -10.50 -22.17
N SER A 431 37.41 -10.94 -23.43
CA SER A 431 38.58 -11.00 -24.31
C SER A 431 39.00 -9.64 -24.92
N GLY A 432 38.24 -8.56 -24.66
CA GLY A 432 38.56 -7.19 -25.10
C GLY A 432 38.01 -6.80 -26.47
N HIS A 433 37.21 -7.65 -27.13
CA HIS A 433 36.59 -7.33 -28.41
C HIS A 433 35.42 -6.37 -28.20
N ILE A 434 35.26 -5.39 -29.09
CA ILE A 434 34.18 -4.40 -29.02
C ILE A 434 33.18 -4.65 -30.15
N TYR A 435 31.91 -4.72 -29.77
CA TYR A 435 30.78 -4.84 -30.70
C TYR A 435 29.80 -3.71 -30.46
N SER A 436 29.19 -3.25 -31.54
CA SER A 436 28.30 -2.09 -31.53
C SER A 436 27.03 -2.39 -32.30
N GLY A 437 25.92 -1.82 -31.86
CA GLY A 437 24.62 -2.00 -32.48
C GLY A 437 23.81 -0.71 -32.46
N ILE A 438 22.87 -0.60 -33.39
CA ILE A 438 21.90 0.49 -33.41
C ILE A 438 20.49 -0.07 -33.29
N HIS A 439 19.65 0.67 -32.60
CA HIS A 439 18.22 0.41 -32.48
C HIS A 439 17.54 0.54 -33.84
N PHE A 440 16.65 -0.38 -34.18
CA PHE A 440 15.79 -0.28 -35.36
C PHE A 440 14.33 -0.10 -34.91
N GLU A 441 13.76 1.06 -35.20
CA GLU A 441 12.35 1.38 -34.92
C GLU A 441 11.44 0.77 -35.98
N SER A 442 10.32 0.19 -35.54
CA SER A 442 9.26 -0.31 -36.40
C SER A 442 7.91 0.27 -35.98
N SER A 443 7.06 0.61 -36.94
CA SER A 443 5.67 0.97 -36.66
C SER A 443 4.87 -0.20 -36.06
N GLN A 444 5.36 -1.42 -36.21
CA GLN A 444 4.91 -2.58 -35.46
C GLN A 444 5.82 -2.74 -34.24
N ALA A 445 5.38 -2.25 -33.08
CA ALA A 445 6.18 -2.21 -31.84
C ALA A 445 6.86 -3.54 -31.48
N PHE A 446 6.28 -4.70 -31.85
CA PHE A 446 6.86 -6.02 -31.60
C PHE A 446 8.12 -6.35 -32.43
N ALA A 447 8.32 -5.65 -33.55
CA ALA A 447 9.47 -5.82 -34.43
C ALA A 447 10.60 -4.82 -34.14
N THR A 448 10.42 -3.88 -33.20
CA THR A 448 11.46 -2.95 -32.77
C THR A 448 12.58 -3.70 -32.02
N VAL A 449 13.83 -3.41 -32.38
CA VAL A 449 15.04 -4.04 -31.81
C VAL A 449 15.88 -2.98 -31.10
N CYS A 450 16.21 -3.21 -29.83
CA CYS A 450 17.05 -2.31 -29.04
C CYS A 450 18.51 -2.32 -29.51
N GLY A 451 19.23 -1.22 -29.31
CA GLY A 451 20.64 -1.11 -29.70
C GLY A 451 21.52 -2.16 -29.02
N GLU A 452 21.23 -2.47 -27.75
CA GLU A 452 21.90 -3.49 -26.95
C GLU A 452 21.73 -4.88 -27.57
N VAL A 453 20.51 -5.22 -28.01
CA VAL A 453 20.20 -6.51 -28.65
C VAL A 453 20.97 -6.64 -29.98
N SER A 454 21.02 -5.55 -30.76
CA SER A 454 21.80 -5.49 -32.00
C SER A 454 23.30 -5.72 -31.73
N ALA A 455 23.86 -5.06 -30.70
CA ALA A 455 25.28 -5.21 -30.34
C ALA A 455 25.61 -6.64 -29.88
N ILE A 456 24.74 -7.23 -29.05
CA ILE A 456 24.86 -8.63 -28.61
C ILE A 456 24.78 -9.58 -29.80
N SER A 457 23.87 -9.32 -30.74
CA SER A 457 23.74 -10.14 -31.95
C SER A 457 25.00 -10.07 -32.81
N SER A 458 25.64 -8.90 -32.94
CA SER A 458 26.94 -8.75 -33.61
C SER A 458 28.04 -9.56 -32.93
N MET A 459 28.14 -9.51 -31.60
CA MET A 459 29.08 -10.32 -30.82
C MET A 459 28.88 -11.82 -31.06
N VAL A 460 27.63 -12.29 -31.00
CA VAL A 460 27.28 -13.71 -31.19
C VAL A 460 27.57 -14.19 -32.60
N ASN A 461 27.27 -13.38 -33.61
CA ASN A 461 27.56 -13.71 -35.01
C ASN A 461 29.06 -13.86 -35.28
N ASP A 462 29.90 -13.17 -34.52
CA ASP A 462 31.36 -13.27 -34.57
C ASP A 462 31.93 -14.42 -33.72
N GLY A 463 31.05 -15.21 -33.08
CA GLY A 463 31.42 -16.39 -32.30
C GLY A 463 31.68 -16.15 -30.81
N HIS A 464 31.53 -14.90 -30.33
CA HIS A 464 31.75 -14.52 -28.93
C HIS A 464 30.46 -14.60 -28.10
N ARG A 465 30.60 -14.94 -26.80
CA ARG A 465 29.47 -15.02 -25.84
C ARG A 465 29.80 -14.41 -24.48
N ASP A 466 31.01 -13.90 -24.32
CA ASP A 466 31.62 -13.47 -23.07
C ASP A 466 31.40 -11.96 -22.84
N LEU A 467 30.15 -11.51 -22.71
CA LEU A 467 29.83 -10.09 -22.49
C LEU A 467 30.38 -9.62 -21.13
N ALA A 468 31.20 -8.56 -21.13
CA ALA A 468 31.82 -8.00 -19.93
C ALA A 468 31.21 -6.65 -19.52
N THR A 469 31.16 -5.69 -20.45
CA THR A 469 30.64 -4.33 -20.19
C THR A 469 29.77 -3.87 -21.35
N ILE A 470 28.68 -3.15 -21.10
CA ILE A 470 27.82 -2.57 -22.14
C ILE A 470 27.35 -1.15 -21.77
N VAL A 471 27.17 -0.31 -22.78
CA VAL A 471 26.58 1.03 -22.66
C VAL A 471 25.58 1.28 -23.78
N ALA A 472 24.49 1.98 -23.47
CA ALA A 472 23.52 2.46 -24.43
C ALA A 472 23.40 3.98 -24.35
N LEU A 473 23.32 4.63 -25.50
CA LEU A 473 23.20 6.08 -25.65
C LEU A 473 21.99 6.44 -26.49
N CYS A 474 21.26 7.48 -26.10
CA CYS A 474 20.27 8.16 -26.93
C CYS A 474 20.87 9.45 -27.51
N GLY A 475 20.66 9.69 -28.81
CA GLY A 475 21.05 10.94 -29.47
C GLY A 475 19.82 11.69 -29.97
N PHE A 476 19.61 12.93 -29.52
CA PHE A 476 18.49 13.74 -29.98
C PHE A 476 18.81 14.36 -31.35
N ASP A 477 17.89 14.15 -32.29
CA ASP A 477 17.95 14.62 -33.67
C ASP A 477 17.63 16.13 -33.69
N ASP A 478 18.68 16.96 -33.62
CA ASP A 478 18.77 18.34 -34.17
C ASP A 478 20.14 18.98 -33.85
N ASP A 479 20.75 18.64 -32.71
CA ASP A 479 22.12 19.01 -32.33
C ASP A 479 23.01 17.76 -32.29
N LYS A 480 23.84 17.54 -33.32
CA LYS A 480 24.64 16.31 -33.56
C LYS A 480 25.63 15.88 -32.46
N ASP A 481 25.65 16.57 -31.32
CA ASP A 481 26.59 16.38 -30.21
C ASP A 481 25.93 16.20 -28.83
N ARG A 482 24.60 16.11 -28.72
CA ARG A 482 23.94 15.79 -27.45
C ARG A 482 23.64 14.29 -27.32
N PHE A 483 24.39 13.62 -26.46
CA PHE A 483 24.18 12.21 -26.09
C PHE A 483 23.81 12.07 -24.63
N GLU A 484 22.86 11.19 -24.34
CA GLU A 484 22.48 10.79 -22.99
C GLU A 484 22.70 9.30 -22.79
N ILE A 485 23.31 8.90 -21.68
CA ILE A 485 23.41 7.50 -21.30
C ILE A 485 22.03 7.02 -20.87
N MET A 486 21.57 5.93 -21.49
CA MET A 486 20.30 5.32 -21.15
C MET A 486 20.53 4.07 -20.30
N SER A 487 19.65 3.90 -19.31
CA SER A 487 19.52 2.61 -18.67
C SER A 487 18.91 1.60 -19.66
N PRO A 488 19.42 0.35 -19.71
CA PRO A 488 18.76 -0.71 -20.46
C PRO A 488 17.33 -0.92 -19.95
N CYS A 489 16.40 -1.18 -20.87
CA CYS A 489 15.01 -1.52 -20.55
C CYS A 489 14.92 -2.92 -19.92
N SER A 490 13.76 -3.29 -19.35
CA SER A 490 13.59 -4.59 -18.68
C SER A 490 13.98 -5.78 -19.56
N ARG A 491 13.58 -5.77 -20.84
CA ARG A 491 13.94 -6.83 -21.81
C ARG A 491 15.45 -6.91 -22.05
N CYS A 492 16.13 -5.78 -22.18
CA CYS A 492 17.58 -5.76 -22.38
C CYS A 492 18.31 -6.18 -21.11
N ARG A 493 17.80 -5.82 -19.92
CA ARG A 493 18.40 -6.25 -18.65
C ARG A 493 18.39 -7.76 -18.49
N GLU A 494 17.25 -8.39 -18.75
CA GLU A 494 17.11 -9.85 -18.75
C GLU A 494 18.08 -10.49 -19.75
N LEU A 495 18.09 -10.01 -21.01
CA LEU A 495 18.98 -10.56 -22.03
C LEU A 495 20.47 -10.41 -21.65
N ILE A 496 20.90 -9.25 -21.17
CA ILE A 496 22.29 -9.04 -20.73
C ILE A 496 22.63 -10.00 -19.57
N GLY A 497 21.71 -10.15 -18.62
CA GLY A 497 21.83 -11.06 -17.48
C GLY A 497 21.94 -12.54 -17.88
N ASP A 498 21.18 -12.97 -18.91
CA ASP A 498 21.23 -14.33 -19.46
C ASP A 498 22.60 -14.67 -20.05
N PHE A 499 23.29 -13.68 -20.64
CA PHE A 499 24.66 -13.86 -21.14
C PHE A 499 25.68 -13.84 -20.02
N ASN A 500 25.59 -12.86 -19.11
CA ASN A 500 26.47 -12.77 -17.96
C ASN A 500 25.80 -11.99 -16.82
N PRO A 501 25.42 -12.64 -15.70
CA PRO A 501 24.79 -11.96 -14.57
C PRO A 501 25.72 -10.96 -13.86
N ASN A 502 27.04 -11.05 -14.09
CA ASN A 502 28.05 -10.14 -13.55
C ASN A 502 28.49 -9.06 -14.55
N ALA A 503 27.84 -8.96 -15.71
CA ALA A 503 28.13 -7.94 -16.70
C ALA A 503 27.98 -6.53 -16.09
N GLN A 504 28.88 -5.63 -16.46
CA GLN A 504 28.82 -4.23 -16.09
C GLN A 504 27.98 -3.44 -17.09
N VAL A 505 27.10 -2.58 -16.60
CA VAL A 505 26.35 -1.60 -17.38
C VAL A 505 26.84 -0.22 -17.01
N ILE A 506 27.19 0.58 -18.00
CA ILE A 506 27.55 1.99 -17.78
C ILE A 506 26.26 2.81 -17.72
N LEU A 507 26.07 3.53 -16.63
CA LEU A 507 24.91 4.37 -16.31
C LEU A 507 25.38 5.78 -15.92
N GLY A 508 24.43 6.69 -15.67
CA GLY A 508 24.70 8.05 -15.21
C GLY A 508 24.49 9.10 -16.29
N THR A 509 25.20 10.22 -16.18
CA THR A 509 25.22 11.25 -17.24
C THR A 509 26.52 11.13 -18.04
N ILE A 510 26.56 11.73 -19.23
CA ILE A 510 27.77 11.70 -20.06
C ILE A 510 28.99 12.30 -19.36
N ASP A 511 28.76 13.27 -18.45
CA ASP A 511 29.81 13.95 -17.68
C ASP A 511 30.23 13.19 -16.41
N LYS A 512 29.33 12.34 -15.88
CA LYS A 512 29.55 11.56 -14.66
C LYS A 512 29.04 10.11 -14.81
N PRO A 513 29.60 9.34 -15.74
CA PRO A 513 29.25 7.94 -15.92
C PRO A 513 29.80 7.08 -14.79
N TYR A 514 29.09 6.00 -14.49
CA TYR A 514 29.51 5.01 -13.50
C TYR A 514 29.05 3.60 -13.90
N ARG A 515 29.73 2.56 -13.41
CA ARG A 515 29.37 1.16 -13.66
C ARG A 515 28.36 0.64 -12.64
N MET A 516 27.54 -0.33 -13.05
CA MET A 516 26.72 -1.15 -12.16
C MET A 516 26.66 -2.58 -12.69
N ILE A 517 26.60 -3.57 -11.81
CA ILE A 517 26.39 -4.96 -12.23
C ILE A 517 24.95 -5.14 -12.70
N ILE A 518 24.73 -5.87 -13.80
CA ILE A 518 23.39 -6.08 -14.37
C ILE A 518 22.43 -6.75 -13.38
N SER A 519 22.89 -7.69 -12.54
CA SER A 519 22.07 -8.33 -11.51
C SER A 519 21.47 -7.34 -10.50
N ASP A 520 22.13 -6.21 -10.25
CA ASP A 520 21.62 -5.17 -9.35
C ASP A 520 20.47 -4.35 -9.97
N LEU A 521 20.29 -4.45 -11.29
CA LEU A 521 19.23 -3.80 -12.07
C LEU A 521 18.00 -4.70 -12.31
N MET A 522 18.04 -5.98 -11.92
CA MET A 522 16.96 -6.92 -12.18
C MET A 522 15.79 -6.76 -11.19
N PRO A 523 14.52 -6.78 -11.65
CA PRO A 523 13.35 -6.59 -10.79
C PRO A 523 13.09 -7.76 -9.83
N LEU A 524 13.57 -8.97 -10.15
CA LEU A 524 13.46 -10.15 -9.30
C LEU A 524 14.76 -10.37 -8.52
N LYS A 525 14.81 -9.96 -7.25
CA LYS A 525 15.85 -10.39 -6.30
C LYS A 525 15.53 -11.72 -5.60
N SER A 526 14.52 -12.45 -6.09
CA SER A 526 13.98 -13.63 -5.41
C SER A 526 14.26 -14.92 -6.19
N CYS A 527 15.34 -15.59 -5.83
CA CYS A 527 15.23 -17.01 -5.49
C CYS A 527 15.57 -17.09 -4.01
N VAL A 528 14.53 -17.13 -3.15
CA VAL A 528 14.70 -17.71 -1.82
C VAL A 528 15.10 -19.15 -2.08
N THR A 529 16.40 -19.42 -2.03
CA THR A 529 16.90 -20.79 -1.96
C THR A 529 16.49 -21.27 -0.58
N ILE A 530 15.48 -22.13 -0.53
CA ILE A 530 15.19 -22.92 0.66
C ILE A 530 16.46 -23.75 0.87
N ASN A 531 17.32 -23.34 1.80
CA ASN A 531 18.38 -24.22 2.27
C ASN A 531 17.65 -25.35 3.00
N GLU A 532 17.69 -26.57 2.44
CA GLU A 532 17.14 -27.77 3.07
C GLU A 532 17.90 -28.22 4.34
N ASP A 533 18.87 -27.42 4.80
CA ASP A 533 19.64 -27.64 6.01
C ASP A 533 19.17 -26.72 7.14
N ASN A 534 17.95 -26.93 7.67
CA ASN A 534 17.57 -26.64 9.08
C ASN A 534 16.20 -27.23 9.43
#